data_AF-A0A7L2EF83-F1
#
_entry.id   AF-A0A7L2EF83-F1
#
_cell.length_a   1.000
_cell.length_b   1.000
_cell.length_c   1.000
_cell.angle_alpha   90.00
_cell.angle_beta   90.00
_cell.angle_gamma   90.00
#
_symmetry.space_group_name_H-M   'P 1'
#
loop_
_entity.id
_entity.type
_entity.pdbx_description
1 polymer ?
#
loop_
_entity_poly.entity_id
_entity_poly.type
_entity_poly.pdbx_seq_one_letter_code
_entity_poly.pdbx_strand_id
1 'polypeptide(L)'
;PEAEPGPPHGHGHSHGPALPPAPAATDIAWMVGLGDGVHNLTDGLAIGAAFSHSVSSGLSTALAVLCHELPHELGDAALLLRAGAAPGSVLRLSLLSALLSGLGALAGAAL
;
A
#
# COMPACT_ATOMS: atom_id res chain seq x y z
N PRO A 1 -59.95 -26.38 -16.68
CA PRO A 1 -58.84 -26.57 -15.73
C PRO A 1 -57.90 -25.37 -15.77
N GLU A 2 -57.94 -24.59 -14.68
CA GLU A 2 -57.08 -23.44 -14.38
C GLU A 2 -55.60 -23.82 -14.22
N ALA A 3 -54.73 -22.83 -14.44
CA ALA A 3 -53.36 -22.55 -13.94
C ALA A 3 -52.36 -23.72 -13.71
N GLU A 4 -51.09 -23.64 -14.11
CA GLU A 4 -50.05 -22.78 -13.52
C GLU A 4 -48.78 -22.75 -14.42
N PRO A 5 -48.12 -21.60 -14.61
CA PRO A 5 -46.74 -21.55 -15.11
C PRO A 5 -45.74 -21.81 -13.96
N GLY A 6 -45.01 -22.92 -14.02
CA GLY A 6 -43.90 -23.23 -13.12
C GLY A 6 -42.66 -22.35 -13.35
N PRO A 7 -41.73 -22.28 -12.38
CA PRO A 7 -41.35 -21.06 -11.67
C PRO A 7 -40.24 -20.22 -12.35
N PRO A 8 -40.14 -18.90 -12.07
CA PRO A 8 -38.98 -18.11 -12.44
C PRO A 8 -37.87 -18.36 -11.42
N HIS A 9 -36.75 -18.93 -11.84
CA HIS A 9 -35.62 -19.18 -10.95
C HIS A 9 -34.35 -18.45 -11.40
N GLY A 10 -34.28 -17.19 -10.92
CA GLY A 10 -33.15 -16.69 -10.14
C GLY A 10 -31.85 -16.44 -10.88
N HIS A 11 -31.76 -15.33 -11.61
CA HIS A 11 -30.47 -14.75 -11.99
C HIS A 11 -29.83 -14.11 -10.75
N GLY A 12 -29.20 -14.92 -9.91
CA GLY A 12 -28.41 -14.48 -8.76
C GLY A 12 -27.14 -13.77 -9.25
N HIS A 13 -27.18 -12.45 -9.33
CA HIS A 13 -25.99 -11.62 -9.56
C HIS A 13 -25.35 -11.36 -8.20
N SER A 14 -24.43 -12.24 -7.83
CA SER A 14 -23.56 -12.06 -6.68
C SER A 14 -22.64 -10.86 -6.93
N HIS A 15 -22.95 -9.72 -6.32
CA HIS A 15 -22.01 -8.59 -6.14
C HIS A 15 -21.03 -8.87 -4.99
N GLY A 16 -20.51 -10.09 -4.92
CA GLY A 16 -19.35 -10.41 -4.10
C GLY A 16 -18.11 -10.08 -4.92
N PRO A 17 -17.18 -9.24 -4.44
CA PRO A 17 -15.98 -8.93 -5.19
C PRO A 17 -15.19 -10.22 -5.45
N ALA A 18 -15.19 -10.68 -6.70
CA ALA A 18 -14.39 -11.83 -7.10
C ALA A 18 -12.91 -11.48 -6.88
N LEU A 19 -12.18 -12.39 -6.24
CA LEU A 19 -10.72 -12.29 -6.12
C LEU A 19 -10.13 -12.10 -7.52
N PRO A 20 -9.18 -11.16 -7.72
CA PRO A 20 -8.54 -10.99 -9.01
C PRO A 20 -7.86 -12.30 -9.43
N PRO A 21 -7.88 -12.66 -10.73
CA PRO A 21 -7.15 -13.82 -11.22
C PRO A 21 -5.67 -13.71 -10.84
N ALA A 22 -5.02 -14.82 -10.48
CA ALA A 22 -3.62 -14.87 -10.02
C ALA A 22 -2.60 -13.98 -10.77
N PRO A 23 -2.64 -13.84 -12.12
CA PRO A 23 -1.78 -12.88 -12.83
C PRO A 23 -2.00 -11.42 -12.41
N ALA A 24 -3.25 -11.00 -12.19
CA ALA A 24 -3.58 -9.64 -11.76
C ALA A 24 -3.13 -9.35 -10.31
N ALA A 25 -3.08 -10.37 -9.43
CA ALA A 25 -2.56 -10.20 -8.07
C ALA A 25 -1.06 -9.88 -8.05
N THR A 26 -0.30 -10.44 -9.00
CA THR A 26 1.13 -10.19 -9.15
C THR A 26 1.38 -8.78 -9.69
N ASP A 27 0.60 -8.34 -10.66
CA ASP A 27 0.68 -6.99 -11.22
C ASP A 27 0.34 -5.92 -10.16
N ILE A 28 -0.69 -6.15 -9.34
CA ILE A 28 -1.04 -5.28 -8.20
C ILE A 28 0.13 -5.23 -7.21
N ALA A 29 0.75 -6.37 -6.89
CA ALA A 29 1.86 -6.41 -5.95
C ALA A 29 3.09 -5.64 -6.44
N TRP A 30 3.40 -5.70 -7.73
CA TRP A 30 4.47 -4.91 -8.33
C TRP A 30 4.16 -3.42 -8.36
N MET A 31 2.93 -3.06 -8.75
CA MET A 31 2.49 -1.66 -8.79
C MET A 31 2.56 -1.04 -7.40
N VAL A 32 2.00 -1.72 -6.39
CA VAL A 32 2.03 -1.27 -4.99
C VAL A 32 3.47 -1.19 -4.48
N GLY A 33 4.25 -2.28 -4.58
CA GLY A 33 5.60 -2.31 -4.02
C GLY A 33 6.58 -1.32 -4.64
N LEU A 34 6.49 -1.04 -5.95
CA LEU A 34 7.33 -0.02 -6.58
C LEU A 34 6.86 1.40 -6.25
N GLY A 35 5.55 1.63 -6.24
CA GLY A 35 4.98 2.93 -5.89
C GLY A 35 5.35 3.33 -4.45
N ASP A 36 5.08 2.42 -3.52
CA ASP A 36 5.39 2.57 -2.10
C ASP A 36 6.90 2.77 -1.87
N GLY A 37 7.75 1.97 -2.52
CA GLY A 37 9.21 2.13 -2.40
C GLY A 37 9.75 3.49 -2.85
N VAL A 38 9.23 4.05 -3.95
CA VAL A 38 9.61 5.40 -4.43
C VAL A 38 9.07 6.50 -3.52
N HIS A 39 7.85 6.31 -2.99
CA HIS A 39 7.23 7.22 -2.04
C HIS A 39 8.08 7.31 -0.76
N ASN A 40 8.33 6.16 -0.13
CA ASN A 40 9.12 6.05 1.09
C ASN A 40 10.54 6.59 0.92
N LEU A 41 11.18 6.38 -0.24
CA LEU A 41 12.47 7.01 -0.56
C LEU A 41 12.40 8.54 -0.53
N THR A 42 11.38 9.12 -1.15
CA THR A 42 11.20 10.57 -1.28
C THR A 42 10.88 11.21 0.06
N ASP A 43 10.06 10.55 0.87
CA ASP A 43 9.79 10.97 2.25
C ASP A 43 11.04 10.92 3.12
N GLY A 44 11.82 9.85 2.97
CA GLY A 44 13.14 9.74 3.57
C GLY A 44 14.01 10.94 3.22
N LEU A 45 14.15 11.27 1.93
CA LEU A 45 14.90 12.43 1.47
C LEU A 45 14.44 13.74 2.13
N ALA A 46 13.13 13.96 2.21
CA ALA A 46 12.55 15.14 2.85
C ALA A 46 12.88 15.20 4.35
N ILE A 47 12.76 14.07 5.07
CA ILE A 47 13.13 13.96 6.48
C ILE A 47 14.62 14.26 6.68
N GLY A 48 15.48 13.65 5.86
CA GLY A 48 16.92 13.87 5.89
C GLY A 48 17.31 15.33 5.71
N ALA A 49 16.79 15.96 4.66
CA ALA A 49 17.04 17.38 4.37
C ALA A 49 16.49 18.30 5.47
N ALA A 50 15.35 17.96 6.07
CA ALA A 50 14.82 18.71 7.20
C ALA A 50 15.72 18.60 8.45
N PHE A 51 16.32 17.42 8.70
CA PHE A 51 17.29 17.23 9.79
C PHE A 51 18.63 17.92 9.54
N SER A 52 19.07 18.08 8.28
CA SER A 52 20.29 18.86 7.97
C SER A 52 20.12 20.35 8.29
N HIS A 53 18.88 20.86 8.23
CA HIS A 53 18.56 22.23 8.64
C HIS A 53 18.45 22.41 10.16
N SER A 54 17.63 21.61 10.85
CA SER A 54 17.54 21.64 12.32
C SER A 54 16.79 20.43 12.87
N VAL A 55 17.08 20.07 14.13
CA VAL A 55 16.38 18.97 14.83
C VAL A 55 14.87 19.21 14.91
N SER A 56 14.43 20.45 15.17
CA SER A 56 12.99 20.77 15.24
C SER A 56 12.29 20.59 13.90
N SER A 57 12.92 21.01 12.80
CA SER A 57 12.37 20.84 11.45
C SER A 57 12.34 19.36 11.04
N GLY A 58 13.41 18.62 11.32
CA GLY A 58 13.49 17.19 11.10
C GLY A 58 12.40 16.41 11.85
N LEU A 59 12.22 16.68 13.15
CA LEU A 59 11.16 16.05 13.95
C LEU A 59 9.76 16.41 13.43
N SER A 60 9.51 17.67 13.08
CA SER A 60 8.22 18.09 12.52
C SER A 60 7.93 17.39 11.19
N THR A 61 8.93 17.25 10.33
CA THR A 61 8.80 16.60 9.02
C THR A 61 8.59 15.10 9.17
N ALA A 62 9.36 14.44 10.05
CA ALA A 62 9.18 13.02 10.34
C ALA A 62 7.80 12.71 10.92
N LEU A 63 7.26 13.58 11.79
CA LEU A 63 5.90 13.43 12.30
C LEU A 63 4.84 13.63 11.22
N ALA A 64 5.02 14.63 10.35
CA ALA A 64 4.11 14.87 9.24
C ALA A 64 4.06 13.67 8.28
N VAL A 65 5.23 13.12 7.93
CA VAL A 65 5.36 11.91 7.12
C VAL A 65 4.72 10.71 7.83
N LEU A 66 5.04 10.48 9.10
CA LEU A 66 4.42 9.39 9.86
C LEU A 66 2.88 9.46 9.85
N CYS A 67 2.32 10.66 9.91
CA CYS A 67 0.87 10.85 9.91
C CYS A 67 0.19 10.48 8.59
N HIS A 68 0.83 10.63 7.43
CA HIS A 68 0.24 10.20 6.16
C HIS A 68 0.67 8.79 5.71
N GLU A 69 1.81 8.28 6.19
CA GLU A 69 2.27 6.95 5.80
C GLU A 69 1.64 5.83 6.60
N LEU A 70 1.33 6.08 7.87
CA LEU A 70 0.62 5.09 8.69
C LEU A 70 -0.72 4.66 8.04
N PRO A 71 -1.59 5.57 7.56
CA PRO A 71 -2.78 5.15 6.82
C PRO A 71 -2.47 4.62 5.40
N HIS A 72 -1.42 5.10 4.73
CA HIS A 72 -1.06 4.64 3.38
C HIS A 72 -0.62 3.17 3.38
N GLU A 73 0.36 2.82 4.21
CA GLU A 73 0.90 1.46 4.38
C GLU A 73 -0.18 0.47 4.86
N LEU A 74 -1.09 0.90 5.74
CA LEU A 74 -2.24 0.07 6.12
C LEU A 74 -3.19 -0.19 4.95
N GLY A 75 -3.38 0.78 4.07
CA GLY A 75 -4.15 0.64 2.83
C GLY A 75 -3.53 -0.35 1.87
N ASP A 76 -2.22 -0.25 1.66
CA ASP A 76 -1.45 -1.12 0.77
C ASP A 76 -1.39 -2.56 1.31
N ALA A 77 -1.17 -2.73 2.61
CA ALA A 77 -1.25 -4.03 3.25
C ALA A 77 -2.65 -4.66 3.10
N ALA A 78 -3.71 -3.88 3.32
CA ALA A 78 -5.08 -4.35 3.14
C ALA A 78 -5.37 -4.73 1.67
N LEU A 79 -4.89 -3.94 0.70
CA LEU A 79 -5.04 -4.20 -0.72
C LEU A 79 -4.31 -5.49 -1.13
N LEU A 80 -3.06 -5.68 -0.69
CA LEU A 80 -2.26 -6.86 -1.01
C LEU A 80 -2.84 -8.14 -0.39
N LEU A 81 -3.23 -8.10 0.89
CA LEU A 81 -3.88 -9.23 1.55
C LEU A 81 -5.19 -9.60 0.84
N ARG A 82 -5.97 -8.59 0.42
CA ARG A 82 -7.21 -8.78 -0.35
C ARG A 82 -6.96 -9.31 -1.76
N ALA A 83 -5.82 -9.00 -2.37
CA ALA A 83 -5.39 -9.56 -3.64
C ALA A 83 -4.86 -11.01 -3.51
N GLY A 84 -4.77 -11.55 -2.28
CA GLY A 84 -4.33 -12.93 -2.02
C GLY A 84 -2.84 -13.06 -1.74
N ALA A 85 -2.12 -11.96 -1.49
CA ALA A 85 -0.73 -12.02 -1.08
C ALA A 85 -0.59 -12.66 0.31
N ALA A 86 0.42 -13.52 0.48
CA ALA A 86 0.75 -14.06 1.79
C ALA A 86 1.21 -12.93 2.72
N PRO A 87 0.85 -12.94 4.02
CA PRO A 87 1.27 -11.90 4.97
C PRO A 87 2.78 -11.67 5.02
N GLY A 88 3.57 -12.74 4.86
CA GLY A 88 5.03 -12.63 4.79
C GLY A 88 5.55 -11.90 3.54
N SER A 89 4.82 -11.94 2.42
CA SER A 89 5.16 -11.15 1.23
C SER A 89 4.88 -9.67 1.46
N VAL A 90 3.74 -9.34 2.06
CA VAL A 90 3.38 -7.96 2.44
C VAL A 90 4.43 -7.38 3.38
N LEU A 91 4.80 -8.11 4.44
CA LEU A 91 5.83 -7.67 5.38
C LEU A 91 7.19 -7.44 4.70
N ARG A 92 7.58 -8.30 3.75
CA ARG A 92 8.83 -8.11 3.00
C ARG A 92 8.79 -6.85 2.14
N LEU A 93 7.67 -6.55 1.50
CA LEU A 93 7.51 -5.35 0.68
C LEU A 93 7.62 -4.08 1.54
N SER A 94 6.85 -3.99 2.64
CA SER A 94 6.95 -2.86 3.58
C SER A 94 8.35 -2.73 4.19
N LEU A 95 9.04 -3.84 4.50
CA LEU A 95 10.42 -3.78 4.99
C LEU A 95 11.39 -3.21 3.94
N LEU A 96 11.29 -3.64 2.69
CA LEU A 96 12.11 -3.09 1.60
C LEU A 96 11.82 -1.60 1.38
N SER A 97 10.56 -1.21 1.48
CA SER A 97 10.11 0.17 1.39
C SER A 97 10.68 1.04 2.52
N ALA A 98 10.62 0.55 3.76
CA ALA A 98 11.22 1.22 4.92
C ALA A 98 12.76 1.38 4.78
N LEU A 99 13.46 0.40 4.18
CA LEU A 99 14.89 0.52 3.90
C LEU A 99 15.18 1.64 2.88
N LEU A 100 14.35 1.79 1.86
CA LEU A 100 14.44 2.90 0.90
C LEU A 100 14.25 4.24 1.59
N SER A 101 13.30 4.35 2.53
CA SER A 101 13.16 5.56 3.37
C SER A 101 14.41 5.88 4.18
N GLY A 102 15.02 4.88 4.81
CA GLY A 102 16.29 5.04 5.52
C GLY A 102 17.43 5.54 4.61
N LEU A 103 17.54 4.98 3.40
CA LEU A 103 18.51 5.44 2.40
C LEU A 103 18.23 6.89 1.95
N GLY A 104 16.96 7.22 1.73
CA GLY A 104 16.52 8.58 1.43
C GLY A 104 16.91 9.55 2.53
N ALA A 105 16.66 9.22 3.80
CA ALA A 105 17.02 10.06 4.93
C ALA A 105 18.54 10.29 5.04
N LEU A 106 19.35 9.26 4.82
CA LEU A 106 20.81 9.40 4.80
C LEU A 106 21.28 10.29 3.65
N ALA A 107 20.72 10.11 2.45
CA ALA A 107 21.06 10.92 1.29
C ALA A 107 20.61 12.38 1.46
N GLY A 108 19.39 12.59 1.96
CA GLY A 108 18.81 13.91 2.18
C GLY A 108 19.54 14.69 3.27
N ALA A 109 20.05 14.03 4.30
CA ALA A 109 20.87 14.66 5.33
C ALA A 109 22.25 15.11 4.82
N ALA A 110 22.68 14.61 3.66
CA ALA A 110 23.93 14.99 3.00
C ALA A 110 23.75 16.08 1.92
N LEU A 111 22.50 16.53 1.67
CA LEU A 111 22.16 17.67 0.82
C LEU A 111 22.16 18.98 1.63
#